data_AF-A0A9P5NJS1-F1
#
_entry.id   AF-A0A9P5NJS1-F1
#
_cell.length_a   1.000
_cell.length_b   1.000
_cell.length_c   1.000
_cell.angle_alpha   90.00
_cell.angle_beta   90.00
_cell.angle_gamma   90.00
#
_symmetry.space_group_name_H-M   'P 1'
#
loop_
_entity.id
_entity.type
_entity.pdbx_description
1 polymer ?
#
loop_
_entity_poly.entity_id
_entity_poly.type
_entity_poly.pdbx_seq_one_letter_code
_entity_poly.pdbx_strand_id
1 'polypeptide(L)'
;MTERLCGTFSDLFSIEFPYDSRGLKALVYTTYLAQVAQTFLITESDFRAFGLGYGQVDAVENEETMWFSGFVLSSLIACVIQLFYANRIRTAGQGSQILPYCIAILALTQLGGGIATGVIAHQAHLLTNLFGKKFYTATGI
;
A
#
# COMPACT_ATOMS: atom_id res chain seq x y z
N MET A 1 37.94 -18.89 30.80
CA MET A 1 36.87 -17.93 31.19
C MET A 1 35.92 -17.61 30.03
N THR A 2 36.36 -17.77 28.77
CA THR A 2 35.59 -17.55 27.53
C THR A 2 34.48 -18.57 27.26
N GLU A 3 34.61 -19.82 27.69
CA GLU A 3 33.59 -20.86 27.43
C GLU A 3 32.27 -20.65 28.20
N ARG A 4 32.31 -20.03 29.38
CA ARG A 4 31.09 -19.72 30.16
C ARG A 4 30.30 -18.53 29.59
N LEU A 5 30.97 -17.61 28.89
CA LEU A 5 30.31 -16.50 28.19
C LEU A 5 29.55 -16.97 26.95
N CYS A 6 30.08 -17.94 26.21
CA CYS A 6 29.45 -18.48 24.99
C CYS A 6 28.15 -19.25 25.30
N GLY A 7 28.11 -20.04 26.37
CA GLY A 7 26.90 -20.71 26.84
C GLY A 7 25.81 -19.71 27.26
N THR A 8 26.18 -18.76 28.11
CA THR A 8 25.23 -17.75 28.62
C THR A 8 24.63 -16.88 27.50
N PHE A 9 25.42 -16.52 26.48
CA PHE A 9 24.91 -15.75 25.34
C PHE A 9 23.95 -16.56 24.46
N SER A 10 24.24 -17.85 24.23
CA SER A 10 23.39 -18.74 23.45
C SER A 10 22.06 -19.05 24.17
N ASP A 11 22.12 -19.17 25.50
CA ASP A 11 20.94 -19.34 26.34
C ASP A 11 20.08 -18.06 26.37
N LEU A 12 20.68 -16.88 26.54
CA LEU A 12 19.96 -15.59 26.49
C LEU A 12 19.19 -15.41 25.17
N PHE A 13 19.84 -15.68 24.04
CA PHE A 13 19.23 -15.55 22.71
C PHE A 13 18.02 -16.48 22.52
N SER A 14 18.06 -17.67 23.14
CA SER A 14 16.98 -18.66 23.06
C SER A 14 15.79 -18.32 23.97
N ILE A 15 16.04 -17.62 25.08
CA ILE A 15 15.02 -17.22 26.07
C ILE A 15 14.31 -15.92 25.66
N GLU A 16 14.99 -15.04 24.92
CA GLU A 16 14.42 -13.76 24.44
C GLU A 16 13.51 -13.93 23.20
N PHE A 17 13.63 -15.04 22.47
CA PHE A 17 12.79 -15.37 21.32
C PHE A 17 12.10 -16.75 21.42
N PRO A 18 11.31 -17.05 22.47
CA PRO A 18 10.74 -18.38 22.67
C PRO A 18 9.55 -18.69 21.74
N TYR A 19 9.10 -17.71 20.94
CA TYR A 19 7.95 -17.87 20.07
C TYR A 19 8.09 -16.96 18.84
N ASP A 20 9.02 -17.31 17.96
CA ASP A 20 9.12 -16.66 16.66
C ASP A 20 7.91 -17.09 15.81
N SER A 21 6.83 -16.31 15.94
CA SER A 21 5.51 -16.64 15.40
C SER A 21 5.62 -16.79 13.88
N ARG A 22 5.52 -18.03 13.40
CA ARG A 22 5.50 -18.36 11.96
C ARG A 22 4.48 -17.50 11.20
N GLY A 23 3.41 -17.05 11.88
CA GLY A 23 2.43 -16.09 11.36
C GLY A 23 2.97 -14.68 11.11
N LEU A 24 3.81 -14.11 11.99
CA LEU A 24 4.43 -12.79 11.77
C LEU A 24 5.39 -12.84 10.59
N LYS A 25 6.23 -13.88 10.51
CA LYS A 25 7.11 -14.09 9.35
C LYS A 25 6.29 -14.23 8.06
N ALA A 26 5.28 -15.10 8.04
CA ALA A 26 4.41 -15.28 6.88
C ALA A 26 3.72 -13.97 6.45
N LEU A 27 3.27 -13.16 7.40
CA LEU A 27 2.67 -11.85 7.11
C LEU A 27 3.67 -10.87 6.51
N VAL A 28 4.87 -10.75 7.10
CA VAL A 28 5.92 -9.86 6.59
C VAL A 28 6.29 -10.27 5.16
N TYR A 29 6.45 -11.57 4.91
CA TYR A 29 6.73 -12.06 3.55
C TYR A 29 5.56 -11.79 2.58
N THR A 30 4.32 -12.06 2.98
CA THR A 30 3.14 -11.85 2.10
C THR A 30 2.93 -10.37 1.79
N THR A 31 3.04 -9.51 2.80
CA THR A 31 2.96 -8.05 2.65
C THR A 31 4.09 -7.53 1.78
N TYR A 32 5.31 -8.00 2.01
CA TYR A 32 6.47 -7.59 1.21
C TYR A 32 6.30 -7.98 -0.26
N LEU A 33 5.87 -9.21 -0.54
CA LEU A 33 5.61 -9.67 -1.91
C LEU A 33 4.48 -8.87 -2.57
N ALA A 34 3.39 -8.59 -1.84
CA ALA A 34 2.28 -7.77 -2.35
C ALA A 34 2.73 -6.33 -2.64
N GLN A 35 3.52 -5.73 -1.75
CA GLN A 35 4.06 -4.39 -1.92
C GLN A 35 5.01 -4.32 -3.12
N VAL A 36 5.91 -5.29 -3.27
CA VAL A 36 6.84 -5.37 -4.39
C VAL A 36 6.10 -5.54 -5.71
N ALA A 37 5.10 -6.43 -5.77
CA ALA A 37 4.27 -6.61 -6.96
C ALA A 37 3.53 -5.32 -7.33
N GLN A 38 2.94 -4.63 -6.35
CA GLN A 38 2.28 -3.35 -6.57
C GLN A 38 3.26 -2.28 -7.05
N THR A 39 4.41 -2.13 -6.40
CA THR A 39 5.44 -1.15 -6.78
C THR A 39 5.94 -1.40 -8.19
N PHE A 40 6.11 -2.66 -8.59
CA PHE A 40 6.50 -3.01 -9.96
C PHE A 40 5.44 -2.63 -10.98
N LEU A 41 4.16 -2.96 -10.71
CA LEU A 41 3.05 -2.61 -11.59
C LEU A 41 2.90 -1.09 -11.75
N ILE A 42 3.03 -0.33 -10.66
CA ILE A 42 3.01 1.14 -10.72
C ILE A 42 4.22 1.62 -11.51
N THR A 43 5.43 1.16 -11.20
CA THR A 43 6.64 1.63 -11.90
C THR A 43 6.59 1.36 -13.40
N GLU A 44 6.06 0.21 -13.84
CA GLU A 44 5.92 -0.13 -15.26
C GLU A 44 4.99 0.84 -15.97
N SER A 45 3.83 1.12 -15.39
CA SER A 45 2.88 2.05 -15.99
C SER A 45 3.42 3.49 -15.93
N ASP A 46 4.06 3.93 -14.84
CA ASP A 46 4.65 5.27 -14.74
C ASP A 46 5.75 5.43 -15.79
N PHE A 47 6.57 4.39 -15.98
CA PHE A 47 7.63 4.41 -16.97
C PHE A 47 7.07 4.45 -18.40
N ARG A 48 5.90 3.86 -18.66
CA ARG A 48 5.26 3.91 -19.97
C ARG A 48 4.59 5.27 -20.22
N ALA A 49 3.88 5.85 -19.25
CA ALA A 49 3.37 7.21 -19.33
C ALA A 49 4.49 8.26 -19.50
N PHE A 50 5.50 8.22 -18.64
CA PHE A 50 6.52 9.28 -18.57
C PHE A 50 7.76 8.99 -19.43
N GLY A 51 8.18 7.74 -19.57
CA GLY A 51 9.39 7.36 -20.29
C GLY A 51 9.21 7.17 -21.79
N LEU A 52 8.10 6.53 -22.21
CA LEU A 52 7.79 6.30 -23.63
C LEU A 52 6.83 7.36 -24.20
N GLY A 53 5.99 7.97 -23.36
CA GLY A 53 5.03 9.02 -23.74
C GLY A 53 5.54 10.46 -23.66
N TYR A 54 6.85 10.69 -23.52
CA TYR A 54 7.41 12.04 -23.36
C TYR A 54 7.11 12.91 -24.59
N GLY A 55 6.11 13.80 -24.47
CA GLY A 55 5.68 14.73 -25.53
C GLY A 55 4.34 14.38 -26.22
N GLN A 56 3.71 13.24 -25.91
CA GLN A 56 2.35 12.90 -26.38
C GLN A 56 1.42 12.77 -25.17
N VAL A 57 0.59 13.80 -24.93
CA VAL A 57 -0.41 13.81 -23.85
C VAL A 57 -1.37 12.62 -23.92
N ASP A 58 -1.59 12.06 -25.10
CA ASP A 58 -2.45 10.90 -25.33
C ASP A 58 -1.91 9.60 -24.68
N ALA A 59 -0.59 9.46 -24.51
CA ALA A 59 0.01 8.28 -23.89
C ALA A 59 -0.15 8.28 -22.36
N VAL A 60 -0.27 9.47 -21.76
CA VAL A 60 -0.57 9.65 -20.33
C VAL A 60 -2.07 9.52 -20.08
N GLU A 61 -2.90 9.89 -21.06
CA GLU A 61 -4.36 9.84 -20.99
C GLU A 61 -4.90 8.40 -21.12
N ASN A 62 -4.23 7.51 -21.85
CA ASN A 62 -4.61 6.08 -21.97
C ASN A 62 -4.20 5.20 -20.77
N GLU A 63 -3.54 5.74 -19.75
CA GLU A 63 -3.18 4.99 -18.54
C GLU A 63 -4.25 5.12 -17.44
N GLU A 64 -5.46 4.84 -17.87
CA GLU A 64 -6.72 5.11 -17.15
C GLU A 64 -6.85 4.32 -15.84
N THR A 65 -6.03 3.29 -15.69
CA THR A 65 -6.09 2.33 -14.58
C THR A 65 -4.97 2.50 -13.57
N MET A 66 -3.94 3.27 -13.90
CA MET A 66 -2.70 3.26 -13.14
C MET A 66 -2.84 3.89 -11.75
N TRP A 67 -3.38 5.11 -11.71
CA TRP A 67 -3.54 5.93 -10.52
C TRP A 67 -4.61 5.32 -9.59
N PHE A 68 -5.71 4.86 -10.17
CA PHE A 68 -6.78 4.16 -9.46
C PHE A 68 -6.26 2.88 -8.80
N SER A 69 -5.55 2.05 -9.57
CA SER A 69 -4.95 0.81 -9.08
C SER A 69 -3.92 1.08 -7.99
N GLY A 70 -3.05 2.08 -8.16
CA GLY A 70 -2.01 2.44 -7.20
C GLY A 70 -2.56 2.86 -5.84
N PHE A 71 -3.53 3.79 -5.80
CA PHE A 71 -4.10 4.26 -4.53
C PHE A 71 -5.05 3.25 -3.89
N VAL A 72 -5.87 2.54 -4.67
CA VAL A 72 -6.86 1.58 -4.14
C VAL A 72 -6.21 0.29 -3.66
N LEU A 73 -5.22 -0.26 -4.37
CA LEU A 73 -4.47 -1.43 -3.86
C LEU A 73 -3.64 -1.06 -2.64
N SER A 74 -3.07 0.15 -2.59
CA SER A 74 -2.24 0.60 -1.46
C SER A 74 -3.09 0.71 -0.18
N SER A 75 -4.28 1.31 -0.29
CA SER A 75 -5.20 1.41 0.85
C SER A 75 -5.79 0.05 1.26
N LEU A 76 -6.00 -0.87 0.31
CA LEU A 76 -6.42 -2.24 0.62
C LEU A 76 -5.33 -3.01 1.39
N ILE A 77 -4.07 -2.95 0.93
CA ILE A 77 -2.92 -3.57 1.61
C ILE A 77 -2.76 -2.98 3.01
N ALA A 78 -2.82 -1.66 3.16
CA ALA A 78 -2.78 -0.99 4.45
C ALA A 78 -3.90 -1.45 5.39
N CYS A 79 -5.12 -1.61 4.87
CA CYS A 79 -6.27 -2.10 5.65
C CYS A 79 -6.05 -3.53 6.16
N VAL A 80 -5.56 -4.44 5.31
CA VAL A 80 -5.27 -5.84 5.71
C VAL A 80 -4.19 -5.89 6.80
N ILE A 81 -3.12 -5.10 6.66
CA ILE A 81 -2.04 -5.02 7.67
C ILE A 81 -2.58 -4.49 9.00
N GLN A 82 -3.38 -3.42 8.97
CA GLN A 82 -3.93 -2.79 10.16
C GLN A 82 -4.93 -3.70 10.88
N LEU A 83 -5.80 -4.41 10.17
CA LEU A 83 -6.72 -5.40 10.75
C LEU A 83 -5.98 -6.57 11.39
N PHE A 84 -4.88 -7.03 10.79
CA PHE A 84 -4.03 -8.05 11.37
C PHE A 84 -3.35 -7.57 12.65
N TYR A 85 -2.77 -6.36 12.63
CA TYR A 85 -2.15 -5.75 13.82
C TYR A 85 -3.19 -5.52 14.93
N ALA A 86 -4.39 -5.07 14.59
CA ALA A 86 -5.50 -4.93 15.52
C ALA A 86 -5.87 -6.28 16.17
N ASN A 87 -5.96 -7.36 15.40
CA ASN A 87 -6.20 -8.71 15.94
C ASN A 87 -5.08 -9.15 16.89
N ARG A 88 -3.82 -8.90 16.53
CA ARG A 88 -2.67 -9.27 17.39
C ARG A 88 -2.63 -8.45 18.68
N ILE A 89 -2.92 -7.15 18.61
CA ILE A 89 -3.06 -6.27 19.78
C ILE A 89 -4.24 -6.72 20.65
N ARG A 90 -5.34 -7.15 20.06
CA ARG A 90 -6.49 -7.71 20.79
C ARG A 90 -6.14 -9.00 21.53
N THR A 91 -5.35 -9.88 20.93
CA THR A 91 -4.92 -11.13 21.57
C THR A 91 -3.84 -10.92 22.64
N ALA A 92 -2.95 -9.94 22.46
CA ALA A 92 -1.88 -9.62 23.42
C ALA A 92 -2.34 -8.67 24.55
N GLY A 93 -3.33 -7.81 24.29
CA GLY A 93 -3.81 -6.80 25.22
C GLY A 93 -4.86 -7.36 26.18
N GLN A 94 -4.43 -7.83 27.35
CA GLN A 94 -5.30 -8.37 28.40
C GLN A 94 -6.23 -7.34 29.10
N GLY A 95 -6.39 -6.11 28.60
CA GLY A 95 -7.20 -5.10 29.32
C GLY A 95 -7.69 -3.87 28.55
N SER A 96 -7.10 -3.47 27.42
CA SER A 96 -7.57 -2.31 26.65
C SER A 96 -7.88 -2.69 25.20
N GLN A 97 -9.19 -2.78 24.88
CA GLN A 97 -9.68 -3.04 23.53
C GLN A 97 -9.85 -1.76 22.70
N ILE A 98 -9.61 -0.58 23.26
CA ILE A 98 -9.82 0.71 22.56
C ILE A 98 -8.87 0.84 21.37
N LEU A 99 -7.60 0.45 21.54
CA LEU A 99 -6.57 0.57 20.53
C LEU A 99 -6.85 -0.24 19.24
N PRO A 100 -7.23 -1.54 19.29
CA PRO A 100 -7.57 -2.28 18.07
C PRO A 100 -8.83 -1.76 17.38
N TYR A 101 -9.81 -1.20 18.12
CA TYR A 101 -10.97 -0.55 17.51
C TYR A 101 -10.58 0.73 16.76
N CYS A 102 -9.74 1.58 17.35
CA CYS A 102 -9.23 2.77 16.66
C CYS A 102 -8.49 2.40 15.37
N ILE A 103 -7.65 1.35 15.41
CA ILE A 103 -6.91 0.88 14.23
C ILE A 103 -7.87 0.38 13.13
N ALA A 104 -8.93 -0.34 13.50
CA ALA A 104 -9.94 -0.81 12.54
C ALA A 104 -10.72 0.35 11.89
N ILE A 105 -11.08 1.39 12.66
CA ILE A 105 -11.78 2.57 12.13
C ILE A 105 -10.86 3.35 11.18
N LEU A 106 -9.59 3.52 11.55
CA LEU A 106 -8.60 4.17 10.69
C LEU A 106 -8.42 3.39 9.38
N ALA A 107 -8.35 2.05 9.44
CA ALA A 107 -8.26 1.20 8.26
C ALA A 107 -9.44 1.35 7.30
N LEU A 108 -10.67 1.40 7.83
CA LEU A 108 -11.87 1.61 7.03
C LEU A 108 -11.91 3.02 6.42
N THR A 109 -11.45 4.02 7.18
CA THR A 109 -11.35 5.41 6.68
C THR A 109 -10.32 5.50 5.56
N GLN A 110 -9.20 4.78 5.68
CA GLN A 110 -8.13 4.75 4.70
C GLN A 110 -8.54 4.02 3.42
N LEU A 111 -9.30 2.94 3.55
CA LEU A 111 -9.95 2.25 2.43
C LEU A 111 -10.96 3.17 1.71
N GLY A 112 -11.84 3.82 2.47
CA GLY A 112 -12.81 4.77 1.93
C GLY A 112 -12.15 5.96 1.23
N GLY A 113 -11.08 6.50 1.83
CA GLY A 113 -10.27 7.56 1.23
C GLY A 113 -9.63 7.12 -0.09
N GLY A 114 -9.03 5.93 -0.14
CA GLY A 114 -8.45 5.39 -1.37
C GLY A 114 -9.48 5.19 -2.50
N ILE A 115 -10.69 4.72 -2.17
CA ILE A 115 -11.79 4.60 -3.13
C ILE A 115 -12.25 5.98 -3.61
N ALA A 116 -12.41 6.95 -2.71
CA ALA A 116 -12.81 8.31 -3.04
C ALA A 116 -11.78 9.00 -3.95
N THR A 117 -10.49 8.90 -3.64
CA THR A 117 -9.40 9.39 -4.48
C THR A 117 -9.42 8.71 -5.85
N GLY A 118 -9.71 7.42 -5.91
CA GLY A 118 -9.89 6.69 -7.17
C GLY A 118 -11.04 7.25 -8.04
N VAL A 119 -12.20 7.53 -7.44
CA VAL A 119 -13.34 8.12 -8.16
C VAL A 119 -13.05 9.54 -8.64
N ILE A 120 -12.40 10.35 -7.81
CA ILE A 120 -12.00 11.72 -8.17
C ILE A 120 -11.01 11.70 -9.34
N ALA A 121 -10.07 10.76 -9.36
CA ALA A 121 -9.13 10.60 -10.48
C ALA A 121 -9.87 10.29 -11.80
N HIS A 122 -10.88 9.42 -11.77
CA HIS A 122 -11.71 9.12 -12.95
C HIS A 122 -12.51 10.36 -13.44
N GLN A 123 -13.05 11.16 -12.51
CA GLN A 123 -13.76 12.39 -12.87
C GLN A 123 -12.83 13.47 -13.44
N ALA A 124 -11.64 13.64 -12.84
CA ALA A 124 -10.65 14.60 -13.31
C ALA A 124 -10.22 14.29 -14.76
N HIS A 125 -10.05 13.01 -15.09
CA HIS A 125 -9.73 12.57 -16.44
C HIS A 125 -10.83 12.92 -17.47
N LEU A 126 -12.10 12.66 -17.15
CA LEU A 126 -13.22 13.02 -18.03
C LEU A 126 -13.29 14.53 -18.28
N LEU A 127 -13.00 15.35 -17.27
CA LEU A 127 -12.95 16.80 -17.43
C LEU A 127 -11.77 17.22 -18.32
N THR A 128 -10.58 16.67 -18.12
CA THR A 128 -9.41 16.95 -18.98
C THR A 128 -9.69 16.58 -20.43
N ASN A 129 -10.29 15.41 -20.69
CA ASN A 129 -10.70 14.99 -22.02
C ASN A 129 -11.74 15.95 -22.66
N LEU A 130 -12.72 16.40 -21.87
CA LEU A 130 -13.77 17.31 -22.36
C LEU A 130 -13.25 18.72 -22.64
N PHE A 131 -12.35 19.24 -21.80
CA PHE A 131 -11.75 20.54 -22.01
C PHE A 131 -10.66 20.49 -23.09
N GLY A 132 -9.79 19.48 -23.09
CA GLY A 132 -8.76 19.26 -24.11
C GLY A 132 -9.36 19.14 -25.50
N LYS A 133 -10.32 18.24 -25.71
CA LYS A 133 -10.96 18.03 -27.02
C LYS A 133 -11.66 19.27 -27.58
N LYS A 134 -12.13 20.19 -26.71
CA LYS A 134 -12.74 21.46 -27.13
C LYS A 134 -11.71 22.58 -27.35
N PHE A 135 -10.64 22.63 -26.55
CA PHE A 135 -9.56 23.60 -26.72
C PHE A 135 -8.69 23.29 -27.95
N TYR A 136 -8.45 22.02 -28.27
CA TYR A 136 -7.72 21.63 -29.48
C TYR A 136 -8.46 21.98 -30.78
N THR A 137 -9.78 22.15 -30.77
CA THR A 137 -10.55 22.66 -31.92
C THR A 137 -10.70 24.18 -31.96
N ALA A 138 -10.27 24.90 -30.92
CA ALA A 138 -10.36 26.37 -30.84
C ALA A 138 -8.99 27.07 -30.91
N THR A 139 -7.90 26.31 -31.03
CA THR A 139 -6.54 26.83 -31.32
C THR A 139 -6.03 26.21 -32.63
N GLY A 140 -6.88 26.24 -33.66
CA GLY A 140 -6.41 26.30 -35.04
C GLY A 140 -6.67 27.74 -35.51
N ILE A 141 -5.60 28.56 -35.50
CA ILE A 141 -5.47 29.90 -36.10
C ILE A 141 -6.67 30.87 -36.01
#